data_AF-A0A7W7FVL5-F1
#
_entry.id   AF-A0A7W7FVL5-F1
#
_cell.length_a   1.000
_cell.length_b   1.000
_cell.length_c   1.000
_cell.angle_alpha   90.00
_cell.angle_beta   90.00
_cell.angle_gamma   90.00
#
_symmetry.space_group_name_H-M   'P 1'
#
loop_
_entity.id
_entity.type
_entity.pdbx_description
1 polymer ?
#
loop_
_entity_poly.entity_id
_entity_poly.type
_entity_poly.pdbx_seq_one_letter_code
_entity_poly.pdbx_strand_id
1 'polypeptide(L)'
;MALRGIFIKDDYLPEYSTLVVIDAFRGGDPEPPEGGEQLTDGALDLLPGGTVAVAGWGWLHGNAFDGYHRVALELHDAAPPPERVAWTEVVETPYLSYSGFVGLTFLTGGLIEEGLDLGAPGAYRVRVSSRAAQDQGLLWRLQFWPAEPEPPRWYARGERGQGRMKWFVTDLIMMGAWSELTGRRWRLAELADWLLVDRTTVLDALEQVADRGTVVSTGDLLGEFALTTNPPREAGHTGGGVVQLPPPGAPWDSPGYRPPPGPPPRAGLLGPDGTLTRWLDGEPVTCPTVPNPRRALETPYGVVVFGEQTVLVRPDGELLRLGSGHLPGTARLDPDGRRLCVDEHHIGRQSYRRRHHLDLLDGAQRLEWLPEYEWPTGPVSQADSRSGLMLTVASADDVVITGPGGLRRELWLPGTVRLTPGGAGLFTTSHAPPALTWFDLAEADPTGVVRWLPGGTRPDHGLVWEGPAQVVLPVDIRDWARVGARLLRVELRRGEYQAVPGDGGLVVEPWFSVD
;
A
#
# COMPACT_ATOMS: atom_id res chain seq x y z
N MET A 1 -31.47 28.49 -10.54
CA MET A 1 -30.60 27.64 -9.71
C MET A 1 -30.82 28.04 -8.27
N ALA A 2 -31.26 27.10 -7.44
CA ALA A 2 -31.41 27.24 -6.01
C ALA A 2 -30.61 26.14 -5.30
N LEU A 3 -29.91 26.52 -4.22
CA LEU A 3 -29.27 25.58 -3.30
C LEU A 3 -30.37 24.84 -2.53
N ARG A 4 -30.34 23.50 -2.60
CA ARG A 4 -31.33 22.59 -2.00
C ARG A 4 -30.82 21.90 -0.74
N GLY A 5 -29.51 21.69 -0.65
CA GLY A 5 -28.87 21.04 0.49
C GLY A 5 -27.40 21.43 0.60
N ILE A 6 -26.87 21.40 1.81
CA ILE A 6 -25.46 21.66 2.07
C ILE A 6 -24.97 20.81 3.24
N PHE A 7 -23.78 20.25 3.09
CA PHE A 7 -23.02 19.57 4.13
C PHE A 7 -21.60 20.17 4.16
N ILE A 8 -21.09 20.47 5.35
CA ILE A 8 -19.76 21.08 5.53
C ILE A 8 -18.99 20.27 6.56
N LYS A 9 -17.74 19.92 6.21
CA LYS A 9 -16.76 19.33 7.11
C LYS A 9 -15.53 20.23 7.16
N ASP A 10 -15.30 20.88 8.30
CA ASP A 10 -14.22 21.86 8.47
C ASP A 10 -12.85 21.21 8.79
N ASP A 11 -12.84 19.94 9.14
CA ASP A 11 -11.68 19.17 9.62
C ASP A 11 -11.52 17.84 8.88
N TYR A 12 -11.78 17.82 7.57
CA TYR A 12 -11.58 16.62 6.77
C TYR A 12 -10.07 16.33 6.63
N LEU A 13 -9.63 15.14 7.04
CA LEU A 13 -8.26 14.69 6.90
C LEU A 13 -8.20 13.62 5.79
N PRO A 14 -7.68 13.93 4.59
CA PRO A 14 -7.59 12.97 3.50
C PRO A 14 -6.61 11.86 3.85
N GLU A 15 -6.99 10.61 3.56
CA GLU A 15 -6.06 9.48 3.64
C GLU A 15 -5.22 9.41 2.34
N TYR A 16 -3.91 9.21 2.46
CA TYR A 16 -2.98 9.20 1.32
C TYR A 16 -3.12 10.42 0.41
N SER A 17 -3.36 11.61 0.99
CA SER A 17 -3.56 12.83 0.22
C SER A 17 -4.69 12.69 -0.83
N THR A 18 -5.75 11.93 -0.54
CA THR A 18 -6.90 11.73 -1.43
C THR A 18 -8.19 12.20 -0.75
N LEU A 19 -8.92 13.11 -1.40
CA LEU A 19 -10.31 13.43 -1.06
C LEU A 19 -11.19 12.28 -1.56
N VAL A 20 -11.95 11.67 -0.67
CA VAL A 20 -12.83 10.54 -1.00
C VAL A 20 -14.28 10.89 -0.65
N VAL A 21 -15.13 10.91 -1.68
CA VAL A 21 -16.58 11.00 -1.55
C VAL A 21 -17.18 9.74 -2.09
N ILE A 22 -17.95 9.03 -1.25
CA ILE A 22 -18.60 7.78 -1.63
C ILE A 22 -20.09 7.91 -1.35
N ASP A 23 -20.89 7.20 -2.12
CA ASP A 23 -22.32 7.04 -1.94
C ASP A 23 -22.60 6.09 -0.75
N ALA A 24 -23.52 6.46 0.15
CA ALA A 24 -23.77 5.66 1.33
C ALA A 24 -24.56 4.40 0.99
N PHE A 25 -23.99 3.30 1.40
CA PHE A 25 -24.62 2.01 1.27
C PHE A 25 -25.75 1.79 2.28
N ARG A 26 -26.97 1.49 1.80
CA ARG A 26 -28.10 1.13 2.68
C ARG A 26 -28.72 -0.25 2.44
N GLY A 27 -28.14 -1.13 1.59
CA GLY A 27 -28.75 -2.45 1.40
C GLY A 27 -28.20 -3.39 0.31
N GLY A 28 -26.94 -3.81 0.39
CA GLY A 28 -26.31 -4.76 -0.55
C GLY A 28 -25.56 -4.05 -1.69
N ASP A 29 -24.46 -4.63 -2.17
CA ASP A 29 -23.63 -4.08 -3.26
C ASP A 29 -24.54 -3.89 -4.45
N PRO A 30 -24.86 -2.64 -4.83
CA PRO A 30 -25.67 -2.43 -6.01
C PRO A 30 -24.91 -3.02 -7.19
N GLU A 31 -25.60 -3.32 -8.29
CA GLU A 31 -24.93 -3.66 -9.54
C GLU A 31 -24.75 -2.36 -10.35
N PRO A 32 -23.59 -2.17 -11.02
CA PRO A 32 -23.42 -1.01 -11.91
C PRO A 32 -24.47 -1.04 -13.02
N PRO A 33 -24.87 0.12 -13.56
CA PRO A 33 -25.70 0.13 -14.75
C PRO A 33 -24.96 -0.59 -15.89
N GLU A 34 -25.70 -1.15 -16.85
CA GLU A 34 -25.12 -1.82 -18.02
C GLU A 34 -24.13 -0.89 -18.75
N GLY A 35 -22.89 -1.36 -18.94
CA GLY A 35 -21.80 -0.56 -19.52
C GLY A 35 -21.08 0.38 -18.53
N GLY A 36 -21.52 0.42 -17.27
CA GLY A 36 -20.95 1.20 -16.18
C GLY A 36 -19.88 0.47 -15.37
N GLU A 37 -19.50 -0.76 -15.75
CA GLU A 37 -18.52 -1.57 -15.02
C GLU A 37 -17.16 -0.87 -14.94
N GLN A 38 -16.76 -0.18 -16.02
CA GLN A 38 -15.53 0.62 -16.07
C GLN A 38 -15.57 1.85 -15.14
N LEU A 39 -16.75 2.25 -14.69
CA LEU A 39 -16.95 3.38 -13.78
C LEU A 39 -17.02 2.96 -12.31
N THR A 40 -16.87 1.67 -11.99
CA THR A 40 -16.82 1.19 -10.61
C THR A 40 -15.50 1.60 -9.93
N ASP A 41 -15.51 1.70 -8.60
CA ASP A 41 -14.29 1.96 -7.85
C ASP A 41 -13.33 0.76 -7.99
N GLY A 42 -12.10 1.03 -8.43
CA GLY A 42 -11.08 0.00 -8.71
C GLY A 42 -11.05 -0.55 -10.15
N ALA A 43 -12.06 -0.31 -11.00
CA ALA A 43 -12.06 -0.84 -12.37
C ALA A 43 -10.93 -0.33 -13.25
N LEU A 44 -10.32 0.82 -12.93
CA LEU A 44 -9.35 1.48 -13.81
C LEU A 44 -7.97 1.68 -13.15
N ASP A 45 -7.75 1.13 -11.94
CA ASP A 45 -6.52 1.32 -11.13
C ASP A 45 -6.05 2.79 -11.08
N LEU A 46 -7.00 3.72 -10.92
CA LEU A 46 -6.80 5.16 -11.13
C LEU A 46 -6.27 5.92 -9.91
N LEU A 47 -5.82 5.20 -8.88
CA LEU A 47 -5.32 5.85 -7.69
C LEU A 47 -3.88 6.38 -7.91
N PRO A 48 -3.56 7.63 -7.50
CA PRO A 48 -4.40 8.60 -6.81
C PRO A 48 -4.98 9.66 -7.76
N GLY A 49 -6.31 9.64 -7.99
CA GLY A 49 -7.09 10.73 -8.60
C GLY A 49 -6.65 11.26 -9.97
N GLY A 50 -7.49 12.10 -10.58
CA GLY A 50 -7.08 12.94 -11.72
C GLY A 50 -6.26 14.14 -11.25
N THR A 51 -6.05 15.10 -12.15
CA THR A 51 -5.35 16.35 -11.80
C THR A 51 -6.09 17.22 -10.80
N VAL A 52 -7.43 17.13 -10.77
CA VAL A 52 -8.28 17.80 -9.78
C VAL A 52 -9.12 16.76 -9.07
N ALA A 53 -10.06 16.15 -9.79
CA ALA A 53 -10.89 15.07 -9.30
C ALA A 53 -11.44 14.26 -10.46
N VAL A 54 -11.80 13.01 -10.16
CA VAL A 54 -12.45 12.06 -11.05
C VAL A 54 -13.62 11.41 -10.33
N ALA A 55 -14.65 11.03 -11.06
CA ALA A 55 -15.84 10.42 -10.49
C ALA A 55 -16.39 9.34 -11.42
N GLY A 56 -17.04 8.37 -10.80
CA GLY A 56 -17.65 7.22 -11.46
C GLY A 56 -19.03 6.93 -10.87
N TRP A 57 -19.29 5.64 -10.70
CA TRP A 57 -20.51 5.12 -10.13
C TRP A 57 -20.37 4.91 -8.63
N GLY A 58 -20.97 5.83 -7.87
CA GLY A 58 -20.99 5.82 -6.41
C GLY A 58 -19.71 6.33 -5.72
N TRP A 59 -18.74 6.85 -6.48
CA TRP A 59 -17.47 7.34 -5.92
C TRP A 59 -16.94 8.56 -6.66
N LEU A 60 -16.15 9.37 -5.94
CA LEU A 60 -15.38 10.49 -6.44
C LEU A 60 -14.08 10.61 -5.65
N HIS A 61 -12.97 10.68 -6.38
CA HIS A 61 -11.63 10.89 -5.83
C HIS A 61 -11.05 12.23 -6.29
N GLY A 62 -10.65 13.06 -5.33
CA GLY A 62 -9.94 14.31 -5.57
C GLY A 62 -8.49 14.21 -5.11
N ASN A 63 -7.58 14.84 -5.85
CA ASN A 63 -6.19 14.95 -5.44
C ASN A 63 -6.05 16.00 -4.34
N ALA A 64 -5.81 15.54 -3.13
CA ALA A 64 -5.62 16.37 -1.95
C ALA A 64 -4.14 16.41 -1.57
N PHE A 65 -3.80 17.01 -0.43
CA PHE A 65 -2.47 16.89 0.14
C PHE A 65 -2.59 16.72 1.65
N ASP A 66 -1.49 16.38 2.31
CA ASP A 66 -1.50 16.15 3.74
C ASP A 66 -1.98 17.38 4.52
N GLY A 67 -2.90 17.14 5.47
CA GLY A 67 -3.42 18.17 6.36
C GLY A 67 -4.94 18.29 6.31
N TYR A 68 -5.48 19.02 7.27
CA TYR A 68 -6.92 19.25 7.35
C TYR A 68 -7.40 20.11 6.20
N HIS A 69 -8.57 19.78 5.69
CA HIS A 69 -9.24 20.46 4.61
C HIS A 69 -10.65 20.82 5.04
N ARG A 70 -11.14 21.91 4.46
CA ARG A 70 -12.53 22.29 4.56
C ARG A 70 -13.24 21.86 3.30
N VAL A 71 -14.24 21.00 3.44
CA VAL A 71 -15.00 20.44 2.31
C VAL A 71 -16.46 20.82 2.46
N ALA A 72 -17.01 21.44 1.41
CA ALA A 72 -18.44 21.71 1.29
C ALA A 72 -19.04 20.87 0.14
N LEU A 73 -20.08 20.10 0.46
CA LEU A 73 -20.91 19.39 -0.51
C LEU A 73 -22.22 20.18 -0.64
N GLU A 74 -22.62 20.52 -1.86
CA GLU A 74 -23.81 21.32 -2.13
C GLU A 74 -24.71 20.59 -3.15
N LEU A 75 -26.02 20.55 -2.91
CA LEU A 75 -27.00 20.12 -3.91
C LEU A 75 -27.71 21.33 -4.51
N HIS A 76 -27.78 21.39 -5.83
CA HIS A 76 -28.48 22.42 -6.61
C HIS A 76 -29.54 21.79 -7.51
N ASP A 77 -30.60 22.54 -7.83
CA ASP A 77 -31.66 22.08 -8.74
C ASP A 77 -31.34 22.26 -10.23
N ALA A 78 -30.24 22.92 -10.56
CA ALA A 78 -29.73 23.13 -11.91
C ALA A 78 -28.24 23.49 -11.85
N ALA A 79 -27.58 23.52 -13.01
CA ALA A 79 -26.18 23.91 -13.10
C ALA A 79 -25.91 25.27 -12.43
N PRO A 80 -24.99 25.35 -11.45
CA PRO A 80 -24.65 26.60 -10.81
C PRO A 80 -23.93 27.54 -11.79
N PRO A 81 -24.10 28.87 -11.66
CA PRO A 81 -23.40 29.84 -12.50
C PRO A 81 -21.88 29.61 -12.50
N PRO A 82 -21.17 29.82 -13.61
CA PRO A 82 -19.73 29.66 -13.65
C PRO A 82 -19.05 30.71 -12.77
N GLU A 83 -18.24 30.26 -11.81
CA GLU A 83 -17.44 31.14 -10.95
C GLU A 83 -16.01 31.24 -11.47
N ARG A 84 -15.73 32.27 -12.28
CA ARG A 84 -14.49 32.33 -13.08
C ARG A 84 -13.26 32.90 -12.36
N VAL A 85 -13.38 33.42 -11.14
CA VAL A 85 -12.32 34.30 -10.57
C VAL A 85 -11.80 33.88 -9.19
N ALA A 86 -12.37 32.86 -8.54
CA ALA A 86 -12.07 32.55 -7.14
C ALA A 86 -11.34 31.21 -6.91
N TRP A 87 -11.32 30.31 -7.89
CA TRP A 87 -10.86 28.93 -7.73
C TRP A 87 -9.65 28.66 -8.63
N THR A 88 -8.67 27.95 -8.08
CA THR A 88 -7.42 27.61 -8.80
C THR A 88 -7.63 26.41 -9.71
N GLU A 89 -8.48 25.48 -9.28
CA GLU A 89 -8.77 24.24 -9.99
C GLU A 89 -10.28 24.04 -10.03
N VAL A 90 -10.81 23.76 -11.22
CA VAL A 90 -12.24 23.51 -11.43
C VAL A 90 -12.41 22.45 -12.52
N VAL A 91 -13.06 21.35 -12.16
CA VAL A 91 -13.51 20.32 -13.10
C VAL A 91 -15.00 20.06 -12.88
N GLU A 92 -15.75 19.87 -13.95
CA GLU A 92 -17.08 19.28 -13.89
C GLU A 92 -17.00 17.85 -14.39
N THR A 93 -17.42 16.89 -13.57
CA THR A 93 -17.40 15.46 -13.92
C THR A 93 -18.80 14.88 -13.68
N PRO A 94 -19.26 13.92 -14.49
CA PRO A 94 -20.49 13.20 -14.18
C PRO A 94 -20.27 12.30 -12.95
N TYR A 95 -21.36 12.02 -12.23
CA TYR A 95 -21.41 11.19 -11.03
C TYR A 95 -22.71 10.39 -11.05
N LEU A 96 -22.63 9.06 -10.96
CA LEU A 96 -23.82 8.21 -10.89
C LEU A 96 -24.06 7.81 -9.45
N SER A 97 -25.08 8.39 -8.83
CA SER A 97 -25.48 8.05 -7.46
C SER A 97 -26.42 6.85 -7.47
N TYR A 98 -26.11 5.83 -6.69
CA TYR A 98 -26.96 4.65 -6.55
C TYR A 98 -27.91 4.73 -5.35
N SER A 99 -27.61 5.52 -4.32
CA SER A 99 -28.50 5.66 -3.14
C SER A 99 -29.20 7.02 -3.05
N GLY A 100 -28.64 8.05 -3.69
CA GLY A 100 -29.06 9.43 -3.49
C GLY A 100 -28.48 10.09 -2.23
N PHE A 101 -27.50 9.48 -1.55
CA PHE A 101 -26.86 10.07 -0.38
C PHE A 101 -25.34 9.90 -0.45
N VAL A 102 -24.57 10.98 -0.31
CA VAL A 102 -23.11 10.94 -0.43
C VAL A 102 -22.44 11.50 0.81
N GLY A 103 -21.27 10.99 1.17
CA GLY A 103 -20.51 11.51 2.29
C GLY A 103 -19.01 11.38 2.12
N LEU A 104 -18.28 12.04 3.01
CA LEU A 104 -16.83 11.99 3.05
C LEU A 104 -16.39 10.74 3.81
N THR A 105 -15.36 10.07 3.29
CA THR A 105 -14.77 8.89 3.95
C THR A 105 -13.25 8.83 3.72
N PHE A 106 -12.63 7.74 4.15
CA PHE A 106 -11.21 7.45 3.93
C PHE A 106 -11.05 6.46 2.78
N LEU A 107 -9.86 6.41 2.17
CA LEU A 107 -9.58 5.53 1.05
C LEU A 107 -9.65 4.05 1.46
N THR A 108 -9.24 3.74 2.69
CA THR A 108 -9.35 2.41 3.28
C THR A 108 -10.77 2.08 3.79
N GLY A 109 -11.72 2.98 3.56
CA GLY A 109 -13.13 2.83 3.91
C GLY A 109 -13.51 3.47 5.25
N GLY A 110 -14.78 3.28 5.59
CA GLY A 110 -15.41 3.88 6.77
C GLY A 110 -16.92 3.99 6.54
N LEU A 111 -17.70 3.78 7.58
CA LEU A 111 -19.14 4.00 7.50
C LEU A 111 -19.41 5.50 7.34
N ILE A 112 -20.25 5.85 6.36
CA ILE A 112 -20.72 7.22 6.18
C ILE A 112 -21.86 7.45 7.18
N GLU A 113 -21.58 8.13 8.27
CA GLU A 113 -22.58 8.49 9.28
C GLU A 113 -23.27 9.82 8.96
N GLU A 114 -22.55 10.75 8.33
CA GLU A 114 -23.02 12.09 7.96
C GLU A 114 -22.70 12.40 6.50
N GLY A 115 -23.53 13.20 5.84
CA GLY A 115 -23.37 13.47 4.42
C GLY A 115 -24.43 14.41 3.84
N LEU A 116 -24.48 14.46 2.51
CA LEU A 116 -25.42 15.23 1.72
C LEU A 116 -26.45 14.29 1.09
N ASP A 117 -27.73 14.56 1.36
CA ASP A 117 -28.86 13.95 0.66
C ASP A 117 -29.02 14.62 -0.72
N LEU A 118 -28.76 13.87 -1.78
CA LEU A 118 -28.97 14.27 -3.18
C LEU A 118 -30.43 14.08 -3.62
N GLY A 119 -31.24 13.34 -2.85
CA GLY A 119 -32.60 12.97 -3.17
C GLY A 119 -32.69 11.54 -3.72
N ALA A 120 -32.98 11.40 -5.01
CA ALA A 120 -33.14 10.08 -5.62
C ALA A 120 -31.81 9.56 -6.21
N PRO A 121 -31.63 8.23 -6.31
CA PRO A 121 -30.62 7.64 -7.18
C PRO A 121 -30.73 8.18 -8.62
N GLY A 122 -29.61 8.33 -9.32
CA GLY A 122 -29.59 8.79 -10.69
C GLY A 122 -28.29 9.47 -11.11
N ALA A 123 -28.33 10.06 -12.31
CA ALA A 123 -27.23 10.81 -12.88
C ALA A 123 -27.19 12.24 -12.37
N TYR A 124 -26.00 12.62 -11.90
CA TYR A 124 -25.68 13.97 -11.47
C TYR A 124 -24.45 14.46 -12.24
N ARG A 125 -24.36 15.78 -12.37
CA ARG A 125 -23.11 16.46 -12.67
C ARG A 125 -22.58 17.05 -11.37
N VAL A 126 -21.28 16.95 -11.15
CA VAL A 126 -20.61 17.57 -10.01
C VAL A 126 -19.52 18.51 -10.49
N ARG A 127 -19.57 19.76 -10.04
CA ARG A 127 -18.47 20.71 -10.16
C ARG A 127 -17.59 20.61 -8.93
N VAL A 128 -16.36 20.15 -9.10
CA VAL A 128 -15.33 20.09 -8.07
C VAL A 128 -14.43 21.30 -8.23
N SER A 129 -14.42 22.17 -7.21
CA SER A 129 -13.58 23.36 -7.16
C SER A 129 -12.62 23.28 -5.98
N SER A 130 -11.35 23.59 -6.22
CA SER A 130 -10.28 23.55 -5.22
C SER A 130 -9.47 24.85 -5.24
N ARG A 131 -9.01 25.28 -4.06
CA ARG A 131 -7.98 26.31 -3.87
C ARG A 131 -7.32 26.17 -2.52
N ALA A 132 -6.13 26.75 -2.36
CA ALA A 132 -5.48 26.84 -1.05
C ALA A 132 -6.37 27.60 -0.04
N ALA A 133 -6.49 27.07 1.18
CA ALA A 133 -7.06 27.81 2.29
C ALA A 133 -6.08 28.88 2.80
N GLN A 134 -6.57 29.85 3.57
CA GLN A 134 -5.72 30.91 4.14
C GLN A 134 -4.80 30.41 5.26
N ASP A 135 -5.22 29.35 5.93
CA ASP A 135 -4.57 28.76 7.09
C ASP A 135 -3.83 27.46 6.73
N GLN A 136 -4.54 26.43 6.29
CA GLN A 136 -3.98 25.12 5.96
C GLN A 136 -4.87 24.33 5.01
N GLY A 137 -4.25 23.53 4.14
CA GLY A 137 -4.98 22.60 3.31
C GLY A 137 -5.66 23.25 2.12
N LEU A 138 -6.73 22.60 1.67
CA LEU A 138 -7.57 23.06 0.57
C LEU A 138 -8.96 23.42 1.09
N LEU A 139 -9.52 24.44 0.45
CA LEU A 139 -10.96 24.63 0.40
C LEU A 139 -11.48 23.84 -0.79
N TRP A 140 -12.33 22.87 -0.52
CA TRP A 140 -13.04 22.09 -1.53
C TRP A 140 -14.51 22.49 -1.55
N ARG A 141 -15.04 22.67 -2.76
CA ARG A 141 -16.48 22.83 -2.98
C ARG A 141 -16.93 21.89 -4.08
N LEU A 142 -17.86 21.00 -3.74
CA LEU A 142 -18.43 20.02 -4.65
C LEU A 142 -19.91 20.34 -4.81
N GLN A 143 -20.30 20.77 -6.01
CA GLN A 143 -21.66 21.20 -6.29
C GLN A 143 -22.32 20.18 -7.21
N PHE A 144 -23.34 19.48 -6.71
CA PHE A 144 -24.09 18.47 -7.43
C PHE A 144 -25.37 19.06 -8.01
N TRP A 145 -25.76 18.64 -9.22
CA TRP A 145 -27.08 18.90 -9.78
C TRP A 145 -27.50 17.77 -10.72
N PRO A 146 -28.80 17.45 -10.83
CA PRO A 146 -29.28 16.46 -11.80
C PRO A 146 -28.94 16.88 -13.22
N ALA A 147 -28.35 15.98 -14.00
CA ALA A 147 -28.01 16.20 -15.40
C ALA A 147 -27.70 14.88 -16.10
N GLU A 148 -27.88 14.86 -17.43
CA GLU A 148 -27.40 13.76 -18.25
C GLU A 148 -25.87 13.65 -18.16
N PRO A 149 -25.30 12.43 -18.19
CA PRO A 149 -23.86 12.25 -18.19
C PRO A 149 -23.21 12.88 -19.42
N GLU A 150 -22.17 13.68 -19.21
CA GLU A 150 -21.26 14.18 -20.24
C GLU A 150 -19.82 13.88 -19.78
N PRO A 151 -18.84 13.71 -20.68
CA PRO A 151 -17.46 13.54 -20.24
C PRO A 151 -16.93 14.70 -19.37
N PRO A 152 -15.98 14.41 -18.45
CA PRO A 152 -15.41 15.42 -17.55
C PRO A 152 -14.87 16.63 -18.30
N ARG A 153 -15.07 17.86 -17.82
CA ARG A 153 -14.61 19.12 -18.46
C ARG A 153 -13.89 20.00 -17.46
N TRP A 154 -12.73 20.52 -17.84
CA TRP A 154 -11.93 21.43 -17.02
C TRP A 154 -12.30 22.88 -17.33
N TYR A 155 -12.40 23.70 -16.28
CA TYR A 155 -12.65 25.14 -16.36
C TYR A 155 -11.53 25.97 -15.73
N ALA A 156 -10.75 25.37 -14.84
CA ALA A 156 -9.49 25.90 -14.37
C ALA A 156 -8.55 24.73 -14.04
N ARG A 157 -7.26 24.88 -14.40
CA ARG A 157 -6.21 23.89 -14.13
C ARG A 157 -5.01 24.64 -13.57
N GLY A 158 -4.76 24.50 -12.28
CA GLY A 158 -3.61 25.12 -11.62
C GLY A 158 -2.28 24.50 -12.08
N GLU A 159 -1.17 25.16 -11.76
CA GLU A 159 0.19 24.67 -12.06
C GLU A 159 0.43 23.24 -11.53
N ARG A 160 -0.22 22.89 -10.40
CA ARG A 160 -0.19 21.55 -9.79
C ARG A 160 -0.69 20.47 -10.76
N GLY A 161 -1.76 20.76 -11.50
CA GLY A 161 -2.34 19.86 -12.48
C GLY A 161 -1.61 19.81 -13.82
N GLN A 162 -0.65 20.71 -14.08
CA GLN A 162 0.08 20.78 -15.36
C GLN A 162 1.45 20.09 -15.31
N GLY A 163 2.09 20.01 -14.14
CA GLY A 163 3.46 19.50 -14.02
C GLY A 163 3.63 17.97 -13.87
N ARG A 164 2.55 17.21 -13.70
CA ARG A 164 2.62 15.77 -13.43
C ARG A 164 1.82 14.97 -14.44
N MET A 165 2.51 14.55 -15.50
CA MET A 165 1.98 13.69 -16.57
C MET A 165 1.23 12.46 -16.03
N LYS A 166 1.67 11.88 -14.90
CA LYS A 166 0.98 10.76 -14.24
C LYS A 166 -0.49 11.05 -13.94
N TRP A 167 -0.83 12.24 -13.44
CA TRP A 167 -2.21 12.60 -13.09
C TRP A 167 -3.04 12.95 -14.31
N PHE A 168 -2.40 13.52 -15.34
CA PHE A 168 -3.06 13.81 -16.60
C PHE A 168 -3.45 12.54 -17.37
N VAL A 169 -2.64 11.47 -17.25
CA VAL A 169 -3.01 10.13 -17.74
C VAL A 169 -4.32 9.65 -17.11
N THR A 170 -4.52 9.83 -15.81
CA THR A 170 -5.79 9.51 -15.13
C THR A 170 -6.97 10.30 -15.69
N ASP A 171 -6.77 11.60 -15.98
CA ASP A 171 -7.80 12.43 -16.63
C ASP A 171 -8.22 11.82 -17.98
N LEU A 172 -7.26 11.39 -18.82
CA LEU A 172 -7.54 10.78 -20.11
C LEU A 172 -8.22 9.42 -20.02
N ILE A 173 -7.86 8.59 -19.05
CA ILE A 173 -8.54 7.32 -18.80
C ILE A 173 -10.01 7.57 -18.46
N MET A 174 -10.28 8.53 -17.58
CA MET A 174 -11.66 8.90 -17.25
C MET A 174 -12.40 9.53 -18.43
N MET A 175 -11.72 10.31 -19.27
CA MET A 175 -12.30 10.77 -20.52
C MET A 175 -12.68 9.60 -21.41
N GLY A 176 -11.85 8.56 -21.52
CA GLY A 176 -12.15 7.33 -22.24
C GLY A 176 -13.40 6.63 -21.71
N ALA A 177 -13.46 6.38 -20.40
CA ALA A 177 -14.56 5.62 -19.79
C ALA A 177 -15.91 6.31 -19.99
N TRP A 178 -15.95 7.62 -19.77
CA TRP A 178 -17.18 8.40 -20.00
C TRP A 178 -17.50 8.59 -21.49
N SER A 179 -16.50 8.67 -22.36
CA SER A 179 -16.74 8.76 -23.81
C SER A 179 -17.32 7.48 -24.37
N GLU A 180 -16.84 6.34 -23.88
CA GLU A 180 -17.37 5.02 -24.23
C GLU A 180 -18.84 4.89 -23.82
N LEU A 181 -19.17 5.21 -22.56
CA LEU A 181 -20.55 5.15 -22.06
C LEU A 181 -21.49 6.08 -22.84
N THR A 182 -21.02 7.29 -23.20
CA THR A 182 -21.82 8.32 -23.88
C THR A 182 -21.77 8.24 -25.40
N GLY A 183 -20.96 7.34 -25.97
CA GLY A 183 -20.69 7.27 -27.41
C GLY A 183 -19.98 8.50 -27.99
N ARG A 184 -19.32 9.31 -27.15
CA ARG A 184 -18.69 10.55 -27.58
C ARG A 184 -17.44 10.31 -28.43
N ARG A 185 -17.35 11.04 -29.53
CA ARG A 185 -16.16 11.12 -30.39
C ARG A 185 -15.49 12.48 -30.22
N TRP A 186 -14.18 12.52 -30.49
CA TRP A 186 -13.34 13.68 -30.26
C TRP A 186 -12.59 14.09 -31.51
N ARG A 187 -12.36 15.39 -31.63
CA ARG A 187 -11.26 15.95 -32.41
C ARG A 187 -10.16 16.38 -31.44
N LEU A 188 -8.90 16.28 -31.84
CA LEU A 188 -7.76 16.58 -30.95
C LEU A 188 -7.84 18.00 -30.36
N ALA A 189 -8.26 18.98 -31.17
CA ALA A 189 -8.44 20.36 -30.73
C ALA A 189 -9.54 20.52 -29.68
N GLU A 190 -10.63 19.76 -29.82
CA GLU A 190 -11.75 19.77 -28.90
C GLU A 190 -11.36 19.12 -27.58
N LEU A 191 -10.70 17.96 -27.62
CA LEU A 191 -10.20 17.28 -26.43
C LEU A 191 -9.22 18.16 -25.65
N ALA A 192 -8.31 18.86 -26.34
CA ALA A 192 -7.38 19.80 -25.74
C ALA A 192 -8.10 20.97 -25.04
N ASP A 193 -9.12 21.56 -25.69
CA ASP A 193 -9.97 22.60 -25.07
C ASP A 193 -10.72 22.07 -23.85
N TRP A 194 -11.23 20.84 -23.94
CA TRP A 194 -11.99 20.18 -22.89
C TRP A 194 -11.15 19.92 -21.63
N LEU A 195 -9.86 19.62 -21.83
CA LEU A 195 -8.87 19.35 -20.78
C LEU A 195 -8.12 20.61 -20.29
N LEU A 196 -8.28 21.74 -20.98
CA LEU A 196 -7.51 22.98 -20.79
C LEU A 196 -5.99 22.78 -20.87
N VAL A 197 -5.55 22.11 -21.93
CA VAL A 197 -4.13 21.94 -22.27
C VAL A 197 -3.89 22.18 -23.76
N ASP A 198 -2.63 22.27 -24.19
CA ASP A 198 -2.32 22.31 -25.62
C ASP A 198 -2.42 20.91 -26.27
N ARG A 199 -2.46 20.88 -27.60
CA ARG A 199 -2.62 19.64 -28.37
C ARG A 199 -1.42 18.70 -28.25
N THR A 200 -0.21 19.23 -28.07
CA THR A 200 0.99 18.41 -27.92
C THR A 200 0.94 17.65 -26.62
N THR A 201 0.56 18.31 -25.52
CA THR A 201 0.32 17.65 -24.23
C THR A 201 -0.70 16.51 -24.33
N VAL A 202 -1.79 16.68 -25.09
CA VAL A 202 -2.77 15.60 -25.32
C VAL A 202 -2.14 14.44 -26.10
N LEU A 203 -1.38 14.71 -27.16
CA LEU A 203 -0.72 13.66 -27.95
C LEU A 203 0.29 12.87 -27.12
N ASP A 204 1.17 13.54 -26.39
CA ASP A 204 2.19 12.92 -25.54
C ASP A 204 1.56 12.02 -24.47
N ALA A 205 0.40 12.42 -23.96
CA ALA A 205 -0.34 11.65 -22.98
C ALA A 205 -1.10 10.48 -23.62
N LEU A 206 -1.67 10.67 -24.81
CA LEU A 206 -2.30 9.60 -25.60
C LEU A 206 -1.31 8.48 -25.96
N GLU A 207 -0.07 8.85 -26.31
CA GLU A 207 1.02 7.90 -26.54
C GLU A 207 1.31 7.08 -25.27
N GLN A 208 1.45 7.74 -24.12
CA GLN A 208 1.71 7.04 -22.86
C GLN A 208 0.60 6.09 -22.41
N VAL A 209 -0.68 6.47 -22.59
CA VAL A 209 -1.80 5.57 -22.23
C VAL A 209 -1.95 4.41 -23.20
N ALA A 210 -1.57 4.60 -24.47
CA ALA A 210 -1.52 3.55 -25.48
C ALA A 210 -0.40 2.55 -25.19
N ASP A 211 0.80 3.03 -24.84
CA ASP A 211 1.93 2.18 -24.43
C ASP A 211 1.61 1.31 -23.21
N ARG A 212 0.80 1.85 -22.29
CA ARG A 212 0.30 1.11 -21.12
C ARG A 212 -0.90 0.20 -21.42
N GLY A 213 -1.48 0.32 -22.62
CA GLY A 213 -2.68 -0.42 -23.02
C GLY A 213 -3.93 -0.05 -22.22
N THR A 214 -3.94 1.11 -21.55
CA THR A 214 -5.04 1.56 -20.66
C THR A 214 -6.16 2.28 -21.40
N VAL A 215 -5.82 3.04 -22.44
CA VAL A 215 -6.78 3.71 -23.32
C VAL A 215 -6.42 3.41 -24.76
N VAL A 216 -7.43 3.12 -25.57
CA VAL A 216 -7.28 2.94 -27.01
C VAL A 216 -7.99 4.09 -27.72
N SER A 217 -7.27 4.73 -28.64
CA SER A 217 -7.88 5.64 -29.62
C SER A 217 -8.26 4.85 -30.87
N THR A 218 -9.53 4.89 -31.27
CA THR A 218 -10.00 4.28 -32.51
C THR A 218 -10.49 5.32 -33.51
N GLY A 219 -9.93 5.32 -34.72
CA GLY A 219 -10.22 6.29 -35.78
C GLY A 219 -8.99 7.10 -36.18
N ASP A 220 -9.22 8.27 -36.76
CA ASP A 220 -8.16 9.18 -37.21
C ASP A 220 -7.91 10.25 -36.13
N LEU A 221 -6.72 10.25 -35.51
CA LEU A 221 -6.33 11.25 -34.50
C LEU A 221 -6.29 12.68 -35.07
N LEU A 222 -6.06 12.83 -36.38
CA LEU A 222 -6.12 14.12 -37.07
C LEU A 222 -7.55 14.50 -37.48
N GLY A 223 -8.46 13.53 -37.48
CA GLY A 223 -9.88 13.65 -37.75
C GLY A 223 -10.72 13.43 -36.50
N GLU A 224 -11.66 12.49 -36.57
CA GLU A 224 -12.51 12.09 -35.44
C GLU A 224 -12.14 10.70 -34.94
N PHE A 225 -11.88 10.60 -33.64
CA PHE A 225 -11.54 9.36 -32.96
C PHE A 225 -12.44 9.13 -31.74
N ALA A 226 -12.60 7.88 -31.33
CA ALA A 226 -13.19 7.52 -30.05
C ALA A 226 -12.08 7.16 -29.07
N LEU A 227 -12.31 7.48 -27.80
CA LEU A 227 -11.49 6.99 -26.69
C LEU A 227 -12.28 5.90 -25.98
N THR A 228 -11.69 4.73 -25.85
CA THR A 228 -12.25 3.61 -25.10
C THR A 228 -11.24 3.20 -24.04
N THR A 229 -11.69 2.87 -22.84
CA THR A 229 -10.76 2.26 -21.90
C THR A 229 -10.65 0.80 -22.26
N ASN A 230 -9.44 0.26 -22.20
CA ASN A 230 -9.38 -1.17 -21.98
C ASN A 230 -9.60 -1.32 -20.48
N PRO A 231 -10.60 -2.12 -20.03
CA PRO A 231 -10.53 -2.58 -18.66
C PRO A 231 -9.11 -3.13 -18.48
N PRO A 232 -8.44 -2.84 -17.36
CA PRO A 232 -7.18 -3.49 -17.06
C PRO A 232 -7.46 -4.95 -17.34
N ARG A 233 -6.74 -5.54 -18.31
CA ARG A 233 -6.72 -7.00 -18.44
C ARG A 233 -6.55 -7.45 -17.02
N GLU A 234 -7.53 -8.16 -16.45
CA GLU A 234 -7.48 -8.65 -15.07
C GLU A 234 -6.03 -8.89 -14.80
N ALA A 235 -5.43 -8.09 -13.90
CA ALA A 235 -4.00 -8.07 -13.76
C ALA A 235 -3.58 -9.44 -13.21
N GLY A 236 -3.57 -10.46 -14.07
CA GLY A 236 -2.79 -11.65 -13.97
C GLY A 236 -1.40 -11.08 -13.95
N HIS A 237 -0.94 -10.87 -12.72
CA HIS A 237 0.15 -10.00 -12.34
C HIS A 237 1.22 -9.97 -13.42
N THR A 238 1.20 -8.95 -14.28
CA THR A 238 2.20 -8.74 -15.32
C THR A 238 3.45 -8.08 -14.70
N GLY A 239 3.92 -8.62 -13.58
CA GLY A 239 5.36 -8.77 -13.42
C GLY A 239 5.82 -9.67 -14.56
N GLY A 240 6.88 -9.28 -15.28
CA GLY A 240 7.28 -9.86 -16.56
C GLY A 240 7.00 -11.35 -16.67
N GLY A 241 6.24 -11.73 -17.70
CA GLY A 241 5.59 -13.04 -17.85
C GLY A 241 6.38 -14.22 -17.29
N VAL A 242 6.21 -14.48 -16.00
CA VAL A 242 6.51 -15.78 -15.42
C VAL A 242 5.34 -16.63 -15.85
N VAL A 243 5.59 -17.52 -16.80
CA VAL A 243 4.69 -18.65 -17.07
C VAL A 243 4.26 -19.18 -15.71
N GLN A 244 2.97 -19.07 -15.39
CA GLN A 244 2.41 -19.63 -14.16
C GLN A 244 2.47 -21.14 -14.32
N LEU A 245 3.66 -21.71 -14.12
CA LEU A 245 3.84 -23.14 -14.06
C LEU A 245 2.95 -23.58 -12.90
N PRO A 246 2.01 -24.52 -13.10
CA PRO A 246 1.31 -25.11 -11.98
C PRO A 246 2.37 -25.53 -10.97
N PRO A 247 2.23 -25.17 -9.68
CA PRO A 247 3.25 -25.47 -8.69
C PRO A 247 3.55 -26.97 -8.81
N PRO A 248 4.77 -27.39 -9.16
CA PRO A 248 5.11 -28.80 -9.23
C PRO A 248 4.74 -29.43 -7.89
N GLY A 249 3.85 -30.44 -7.94
CA GLY A 249 3.05 -30.97 -6.82
C GLY A 249 3.71 -30.76 -5.48
N ALA A 250 3.27 -29.72 -4.77
CA ALA A 250 3.92 -29.37 -3.54
C ALA A 250 3.64 -30.47 -2.50
N PRO A 251 4.52 -30.68 -1.50
CA PRO A 251 4.36 -31.80 -0.58
C PRO A 251 2.98 -31.86 0.10
N TRP A 252 2.36 -30.71 0.41
CA TRP A 252 1.02 -30.63 1.02
C TRP A 252 -0.14 -30.95 0.08
N ASP A 253 0.08 -31.03 -1.23
CA ASP A 253 -0.95 -31.49 -2.17
C ASP A 253 -1.08 -33.03 -2.15
N SER A 254 -0.08 -33.72 -1.60
CA SER A 254 -0.13 -35.17 -1.40
C SER A 254 -1.06 -35.51 -0.22
N PRO A 255 -2.12 -36.31 -0.44
CA PRO A 255 -3.02 -36.72 0.64
C PRO A 255 -2.26 -37.36 1.80
N GLY A 256 -2.42 -36.80 3.00
CA GLY A 256 -1.81 -37.33 4.22
C GLY A 256 -0.38 -36.85 4.51
N TYR A 257 0.23 -36.02 3.65
CA TYR A 257 1.49 -35.39 4.00
C TYR A 257 1.30 -34.48 5.22
N ARG A 258 2.16 -34.67 6.23
CA ARG A 258 2.32 -33.77 7.36
C ARG A 258 3.81 -33.48 7.52
N PRO A 259 4.23 -32.21 7.61
CA PRO A 259 5.62 -31.90 7.89
C PRO A 259 5.99 -32.51 9.25
N PRO A 260 7.18 -33.12 9.39
CA PRO A 260 7.62 -33.70 10.66
C PRO A 260 7.68 -32.61 11.76
N PRO A 261 7.45 -32.96 13.03
CA PRO A 261 7.61 -32.02 14.13
C PRO A 261 9.07 -31.56 14.21
N GLY A 262 9.27 -30.24 14.25
CA GLY A 262 10.56 -29.60 14.49
C GLY A 262 10.73 -29.17 15.95
N PRO A 263 11.92 -28.68 16.34
CA PRO A 263 12.13 -28.06 17.64
C PRO A 263 11.27 -26.78 17.80
N PRO A 264 11.06 -26.28 19.02
CA PRO A 264 10.42 -24.98 19.24
C PRO A 264 11.19 -23.83 18.56
N PRO A 265 10.57 -22.64 18.39
CA PRO A 265 11.28 -21.48 17.88
C PRO A 265 12.44 -21.09 18.79
N ARG A 266 13.59 -20.73 18.20
CA ARG A 266 14.80 -20.38 18.98
C ARG A 266 14.58 -19.22 19.95
N ALA A 267 13.92 -18.17 19.48
CA ALA A 267 13.72 -16.94 20.23
C ALA A 267 12.41 -16.91 21.04
N GLY A 268 11.56 -17.93 20.88
CA GLY A 268 10.26 -18.03 21.52
C GLY A 268 9.06 -17.74 20.60
N LEU A 269 7.87 -17.82 21.19
CA LEU A 269 6.58 -17.65 20.54
C LEU A 269 5.70 -16.74 21.38
N LEU A 270 5.06 -15.78 20.75
CA LEU A 270 4.19 -14.81 21.37
C LEU A 270 2.75 -15.10 20.98
N GLY A 271 1.96 -15.57 21.93
CA GLY A 271 0.57 -15.95 21.73
C GLY A 271 -0.32 -14.76 21.34
N PRO A 272 -1.52 -15.02 20.79
CA PRO A 272 -2.49 -13.99 20.43
C PRO A 272 -3.02 -13.21 21.64
N ASP A 273 -2.93 -13.80 22.84
CA ASP A 273 -3.23 -13.16 24.12
C ASP A 273 -2.12 -12.24 24.62
N GLY A 274 -0.98 -12.20 23.94
CA GLY A 274 0.21 -11.44 24.35
C GLY A 274 1.21 -12.24 25.17
N THR A 275 0.97 -13.52 25.44
CA THR A 275 1.83 -14.33 26.30
C THR A 275 3.09 -14.77 25.54
N LEU A 276 4.26 -14.37 26.02
CA LEU A 276 5.54 -14.81 25.45
C LEU A 276 5.97 -16.14 26.08
N THR A 277 6.08 -17.18 25.27
CA THR A 277 6.65 -18.48 25.64
C THR A 277 8.07 -18.59 25.09
N ARG A 278 9.05 -18.79 25.97
CA ARG A 278 10.44 -19.09 25.60
C ARG A 278 10.76 -20.54 25.95
N TRP A 279 11.76 -21.13 25.32
CA TRP A 279 12.23 -22.46 25.68
C TRP A 279 13.62 -22.36 26.30
N LEU A 280 13.73 -22.65 27.60
CA LEU A 280 15.00 -22.69 28.33
C LEU A 280 15.30 -24.15 28.66
N ASP A 281 16.45 -24.64 28.20
CA ASP A 281 16.85 -26.05 28.32
C ASP A 281 15.80 -27.05 27.82
N GLY A 282 15.04 -26.66 26.79
CA GLY A 282 14.00 -27.48 26.16
C GLY A 282 12.62 -27.38 26.83
N GLU A 283 12.52 -26.76 28.00
CA GLU A 283 11.26 -26.59 28.72
C GLU A 283 10.61 -25.23 28.40
N PRO A 284 9.29 -25.18 28.14
CA PRO A 284 8.59 -23.93 27.91
C PRO A 284 8.47 -23.13 29.21
N VAL A 285 8.93 -21.89 29.16
CA VAL A 285 8.84 -20.90 30.24
C VAL A 285 7.93 -19.76 29.77
N THR A 286 6.84 -19.58 30.50
CA THR A 286 5.88 -18.49 30.25
C THR A 286 6.40 -17.20 30.86
N CYS A 287 6.61 -16.18 30.03
CA CYS A 287 6.94 -14.82 30.43
C CYS A 287 5.66 -13.96 30.58
N PRO A 288 5.77 -12.75 31.16
CA PRO A 288 4.62 -11.85 31.28
C PRO A 288 3.96 -11.52 29.94
N THR A 289 2.64 -11.31 30.00
CA THR A 289 1.82 -10.93 28.85
C THR A 289 2.11 -9.49 28.42
N VAL A 290 2.34 -9.29 27.13
CA VAL A 290 2.49 -7.97 26.51
C VAL A 290 1.21 -7.64 25.73
N PRO A 291 0.53 -6.51 25.99
CA PRO A 291 -0.71 -6.18 25.31
C PRO A 291 -0.50 -5.87 23.83
N ASN A 292 -1.37 -6.41 22.98
CA ASN A 292 -1.46 -6.11 21.54
C ASN A 292 -0.12 -6.21 20.79
N PRO A 293 0.62 -7.33 20.90
CA PRO A 293 1.90 -7.43 20.24
C PRO A 293 1.73 -7.51 18.73
N ARG A 294 2.69 -6.95 18.01
CA ARG A 294 2.74 -6.93 16.53
C ARG A 294 4.02 -7.57 15.98
N ARG A 295 5.13 -7.46 16.71
CA ARG A 295 6.44 -8.02 16.35
C ARG A 295 7.25 -8.27 17.63
N ALA A 296 8.17 -9.23 17.60
CA ALA A 296 9.12 -9.43 18.69
C ALA A 296 10.52 -9.72 18.14
N LEU A 297 11.55 -9.27 18.86
CA LEU A 297 12.96 -9.34 18.48
C LEU A 297 13.78 -9.72 19.72
N GLU A 298 14.37 -10.91 19.74
CA GLU A 298 15.36 -11.32 20.73
C GLU A 298 16.61 -10.43 20.63
N THR A 299 17.32 -10.28 21.73
CA THR A 299 18.53 -9.48 21.90
C THR A 299 19.38 -10.12 23.01
N PRO A 300 20.65 -9.74 23.20
CA PRO A 300 21.44 -10.17 24.37
C PRO A 300 20.79 -9.82 25.72
N TYR A 301 19.90 -8.83 25.73
CA TYR A 301 19.29 -8.26 26.93
C TYR A 301 17.86 -8.78 27.18
N GLY A 302 17.35 -9.68 26.33
CA GLY A 302 15.97 -10.17 26.40
C GLY A 302 15.22 -10.07 25.07
N VAL A 303 13.89 -10.08 25.10
CA VAL A 303 13.03 -9.98 23.91
C VAL A 303 12.35 -8.63 23.86
N VAL A 304 12.67 -7.81 22.85
CA VAL A 304 11.94 -6.57 22.55
C VAL A 304 10.64 -6.92 21.85
N VAL A 305 9.51 -6.58 22.45
CA VAL A 305 8.17 -6.73 21.88
C VAL A 305 7.65 -5.37 21.45
N PHE A 306 7.29 -5.26 20.17
CA PHE A 306 6.65 -4.09 19.58
C PHE A 306 5.14 -4.32 19.57
N GLY A 307 4.40 -3.54 20.35
CA GLY A 307 2.93 -3.55 20.37
C GLY A 307 2.40 -2.15 20.56
N GLU A 308 1.29 -2.01 21.29
CA GLU A 308 0.81 -0.70 21.75
C GLU A 308 1.87 0.06 22.57
N GLN A 309 2.67 -0.70 23.32
CA GLN A 309 3.90 -0.24 23.95
C GLN A 309 5.07 -1.09 23.46
N THR A 310 6.23 -0.46 23.30
CA THR A 310 7.48 -1.20 23.10
C THR A 310 8.06 -1.56 24.45
N VAL A 311 8.27 -2.84 24.70
CA VAL A 311 8.81 -3.36 25.97
C VAL A 311 9.96 -4.33 25.70
N LEU A 312 10.94 -4.36 26.59
CA LEU A 312 11.96 -5.41 26.66
C LEU A 312 11.55 -6.38 27.76
N VAL A 313 11.34 -7.64 27.40
CA VAL A 313 11.17 -8.75 28.34
C VAL A 313 12.54 -9.31 28.69
N ARG A 314 13.05 -9.01 29.88
CA ARG A 314 14.37 -9.44 30.34
C ARG A 314 14.43 -10.96 30.58
N PRO A 315 15.65 -11.55 30.65
CA PRO A 315 15.81 -12.98 30.89
C PRO A 315 15.18 -13.48 32.20
N ASP A 316 15.08 -12.64 33.22
CA ASP A 316 14.42 -12.91 34.50
C ASP A 316 12.88 -12.73 34.46
N GLY A 317 12.34 -12.33 33.30
CA GLY A 317 10.93 -12.05 33.09
C GLY A 317 10.51 -10.61 33.42
N GLU A 318 11.41 -9.73 33.87
CA GLU A 318 11.07 -8.33 34.13
C GLU A 318 10.68 -7.61 32.81
N LEU A 319 9.62 -6.79 32.85
CA LEU A 319 9.22 -5.93 31.74
C LEU A 319 9.82 -4.53 31.90
N LEU A 320 10.73 -4.17 31.01
CA LEU A 320 11.28 -2.82 30.90
C LEU A 320 10.60 -2.08 29.75
N ARG A 321 9.86 -1.02 30.04
CA ARG A 321 9.25 -0.18 29.00
C ARG A 321 10.31 0.62 28.26
N LEU A 322 10.32 0.55 26.93
CA LEU A 322 11.26 1.26 26.08
C LEU A 322 10.61 2.51 25.48
N GLY A 323 11.03 3.68 25.97
CA GLY A 323 10.58 4.97 25.47
C GLY A 323 9.11 5.31 25.74
N SER A 324 8.66 6.44 25.19
CA SER A 324 7.28 6.93 25.34
C SER A 324 6.41 6.58 24.13
N GLY A 325 5.60 5.52 24.24
CA GLY A 325 4.47 5.27 23.33
C GLY A 325 4.70 4.13 22.32
N HIS A 326 3.92 4.19 21.23
CA HIS A 326 3.96 3.23 20.13
C HIS A 326 5.16 3.56 19.22
N LEU A 327 6.20 2.75 19.26
CA LEU A 327 7.27 2.84 18.27
C LEU A 327 6.92 1.97 17.07
N PRO A 328 7.12 2.46 15.83
CA PRO A 328 6.80 1.68 14.65
C PRO A 328 7.67 0.43 14.53
N GLY A 329 7.22 -0.51 13.69
CA GLY A 329 7.82 -1.83 13.57
C GLY A 329 9.22 -1.86 12.96
N THR A 330 9.72 -0.79 12.33
CA THR A 330 11.05 -0.77 11.70
C THR A 330 12.15 -0.43 12.70
N ALA A 331 12.60 -1.46 13.42
CA ALA A 331 13.70 -1.38 14.37
C ALA A 331 14.99 -2.02 13.84
N ARG A 332 16.14 -1.46 14.20
CA ARG A 332 17.48 -1.96 13.88
C ARG A 332 18.31 -2.04 15.15
N LEU A 333 19.04 -3.13 15.33
CA LEU A 333 20.00 -3.27 16.42
C LEU A 333 21.39 -2.84 15.93
N ASP A 334 22.16 -2.24 16.82
CA ASP A 334 23.59 -2.10 16.62
C ASP A 334 24.30 -3.49 16.68
N PRO A 335 25.57 -3.58 16.26
CA PRO A 335 26.26 -4.87 16.14
C PRO A 335 26.39 -5.66 17.44
N ASP A 336 26.46 -4.99 18.60
CA ASP A 336 26.53 -5.65 19.91
C ASP A 336 25.13 -5.93 20.51
N GLY A 337 24.06 -5.54 19.80
CA GLY A 337 22.68 -5.75 20.21
C GLY A 337 22.27 -4.93 21.43
N ARG A 338 23.06 -3.93 21.84
CA ARG A 338 22.78 -3.08 23.00
C ARG A 338 21.86 -1.93 22.67
N ARG A 339 21.98 -1.35 21.48
CA ARG A 339 21.17 -0.20 21.09
C ARG A 339 20.16 -0.57 20.03
N LEU A 340 18.91 -0.22 20.29
CA LEU A 340 17.83 -0.33 19.35
C LEU A 340 17.54 1.04 18.75
N CYS A 341 17.68 1.15 17.43
CA CYS A 341 17.29 2.30 16.65
C CYS A 341 15.91 2.07 16.05
N VAL A 342 14.95 2.96 16.30
CA VAL A 342 13.62 2.93 15.68
C VAL A 342 13.33 4.27 15.02
N ASP A 343 12.93 4.25 13.76
CA ASP A 343 12.56 5.47 13.04
C ASP A 343 11.04 5.67 13.14
N GLU A 344 10.61 6.69 13.88
CA GLU A 344 9.22 7.16 13.92
C GLU A 344 8.94 8.07 12.73
N HIS A 345 7.86 7.77 12.04
CA HIS A 345 7.31 8.59 10.97
C HIS A 345 5.93 9.07 11.40
N HIS A 346 5.78 10.38 11.56
CA HIS A 346 4.48 10.99 11.71
C HIS A 346 4.15 11.70 10.41
N ILE A 347 3.04 11.28 9.80
CA ILE A 347 2.47 11.91 8.62
C ILE A 347 1.31 12.76 9.13
N GLY A 348 1.42 14.08 9.04
CA GLY A 348 0.44 14.99 9.63
C GLY A 348 0.73 16.47 9.40
N ARG A 349 0.07 17.34 10.18
CA ARG A 349 0.17 18.81 10.07
C ARG A 349 1.61 19.36 10.14
N GLN A 350 2.47 18.67 10.87
CA GLN A 350 3.91 18.84 10.84
C GLN A 350 4.48 17.44 10.66
N SER A 351 4.60 17.01 9.40
CA SER A 351 5.24 15.74 9.11
C SER A 351 6.62 15.76 9.73
N TYR A 352 6.93 14.75 10.52
CA TYR A 352 8.21 14.68 11.16
C TYR A 352 8.74 13.27 11.10
N ARG A 353 10.06 13.21 11.11
CA ARG A 353 10.78 11.98 11.31
C ARG A 353 11.64 12.13 12.54
N ARG A 354 11.48 11.18 13.46
CA ARG A 354 12.24 11.14 14.70
C ARG A 354 12.89 9.78 14.83
N ARG A 355 14.19 9.77 15.07
CA ARG A 355 14.94 8.56 15.36
C ARG A 355 15.02 8.38 16.88
N HIS A 356 14.62 7.21 17.34
CA HIS A 356 14.71 6.76 18.71
C HIS A 356 15.94 5.88 18.83
N HIS A 357 16.90 6.31 19.64
CA HIS A 357 18.02 5.49 20.07
C HIS A 357 17.71 5.01 21.49
N LEU A 358 17.54 3.71 21.67
CA LEU A 358 17.19 3.08 22.95
C LEU A 358 18.37 2.21 23.40
N ASP A 359 18.85 2.41 24.62
CA ASP A 359 19.80 1.49 25.27
C ASP A 359 19.00 0.38 25.96
N LEU A 360 19.22 -0.87 25.55
CA LEU A 360 18.48 -2.02 26.07
C LEU A 360 18.97 -2.47 27.46
N LEU A 361 20.13 -1.97 27.92
CA LEU A 361 20.63 -2.29 29.26
C LEU A 361 19.77 -1.64 30.34
N ASP A 362 19.47 -0.35 30.20
CA ASP A 362 18.79 0.46 31.21
C ASP A 362 17.48 1.12 30.73
N GLY A 363 17.16 0.98 29.44
CA GLY A 363 15.96 1.56 28.83
C GLY A 363 16.12 3.04 28.48
N ALA A 364 17.31 3.61 28.60
CA ALA A 364 17.55 5.02 28.31
C ALA A 364 17.22 5.34 26.85
N GLN A 365 16.49 6.45 26.64
CA GLN A 365 16.06 6.90 25.33
C GLN A 365 16.71 8.23 24.97
N ARG A 366 17.30 8.29 23.77
CA ARG A 366 17.70 9.53 23.11
C ARG A 366 16.91 9.72 21.82
N LEU A 367 16.37 10.91 21.65
CA LEU A 367 15.64 11.31 20.47
C LEU A 367 16.52 12.16 19.56
N GLU A 368 16.45 11.91 18.26
CA GLU A 368 17.11 12.69 17.23
C GLU A 368 16.07 13.09 16.18
N TRP A 369 15.85 14.39 16.02
CA TRP A 369 15.01 14.92 14.96
C TRP A 369 15.77 14.87 13.65
N LEU A 370 15.22 14.17 12.67
CA LEU A 370 15.80 14.09 11.34
C LEU A 370 15.24 15.23 10.47
N PRO A 371 16.04 15.83 9.58
CA PRO A 371 15.56 16.86 8.66
C PRO A 371 14.43 16.30 7.77
N GLU A 372 13.42 17.14 7.52
CA GLU A 372 12.13 16.77 6.92
C GLU A 372 12.24 16.25 5.46
N TYR A 373 13.40 16.40 4.81
CA TYR A 373 13.53 16.17 3.36
C TYR A 373 14.76 15.38 2.87
N GLU A 374 15.63 14.91 3.75
CA GLU A 374 16.65 13.93 3.34
C GLU A 374 16.12 12.53 3.57
N TRP A 375 15.20 12.09 2.71
CA TRP A 375 15.28 10.69 2.31
C TRP A 375 16.72 10.50 1.84
N PRO A 376 17.45 9.45 2.25
CA PRO A 376 18.58 9.03 1.45
C PRO A 376 18.01 8.81 0.05
N THR A 377 18.20 9.78 -0.85
CA THR A 377 17.70 9.75 -2.22
C THR A 377 18.53 8.79 -3.08
N GLY A 378 19.50 8.10 -2.46
CA GLY A 378 20.09 6.87 -2.98
C GLY A 378 19.27 5.66 -2.52
N PRO A 379 18.94 4.70 -3.42
CA PRO A 379 17.91 3.70 -3.16
C PRO A 379 18.43 2.52 -2.31
N VAL A 380 19.04 2.78 -1.16
CA VAL A 380 19.36 1.71 -0.20
C VAL A 380 18.03 1.23 0.39
N SER A 381 17.54 0.10 -0.10
CA SER A 381 16.32 -0.52 0.36
C SER A 381 16.54 -1.25 1.69
N GLN A 382 17.74 -1.80 1.92
CA GLN A 382 18.05 -2.57 3.12
C GLN A 382 19.55 -2.56 3.44
N ALA A 383 19.89 -2.70 4.71
CA ALA A 383 21.24 -3.01 5.17
C ALA A 383 21.17 -4.12 6.21
N ASP A 384 22.02 -5.13 6.07
CA ASP A 384 22.20 -6.20 7.05
C ASP A 384 23.32 -5.80 8.02
N SER A 385 22.96 -5.56 9.28
CA SER A 385 23.90 -5.07 10.30
C SER A 385 25.02 -6.07 10.62
N ARG A 386 24.81 -7.36 10.35
CA ARG A 386 25.77 -8.42 10.66
C ARG A 386 26.87 -8.54 9.62
N SER A 387 26.50 -8.62 8.35
CA SER A 387 27.45 -8.72 7.23
C SER A 387 27.96 -7.37 6.76
N GLY A 388 27.29 -6.28 7.12
CA GLY A 388 27.54 -4.95 6.56
C GLY A 388 27.11 -4.82 5.09
N LEU A 389 26.39 -5.81 4.55
CA LEU A 389 25.87 -5.76 3.18
C LEU A 389 24.73 -4.74 3.08
N MET A 390 24.78 -3.92 2.03
CA MET A 390 23.73 -2.98 1.67
C MET A 390 23.09 -3.43 0.37
N LEU A 391 21.77 -3.56 0.37
CA LEU A 391 20.96 -3.81 -0.82
C LEU A 391 20.40 -2.49 -1.30
N THR A 392 20.56 -2.24 -2.59
CA THR A 392 20.09 -1.06 -3.29
C THR A 392 19.25 -1.49 -4.48
N VAL A 393 18.03 -0.97 -4.63
CA VAL A 393 17.16 -1.29 -5.77
C VAL A 393 17.32 -0.21 -6.82
N ALA A 394 18.06 -0.50 -7.89
CA ALA A 394 18.35 0.47 -8.94
C ALA A 394 17.19 0.62 -9.93
N SER A 395 16.49 -0.48 -10.23
CA SER A 395 15.28 -0.50 -11.05
C SER A 395 14.35 -1.66 -10.66
N ALA A 396 13.28 -1.88 -11.41
CA ALA A 396 12.34 -2.98 -11.17
C ALA A 396 12.98 -4.38 -11.29
N ASP A 397 14.08 -4.53 -12.04
CA ASP A 397 14.75 -5.82 -12.28
C ASP A 397 16.28 -5.72 -12.06
N ASP A 398 16.75 -4.66 -11.39
CA ASP A 398 18.18 -4.45 -11.14
C ASP A 398 18.42 -4.09 -9.69
N VAL A 399 19.20 -4.93 -9.01
CA VAL A 399 19.60 -4.72 -7.62
C VAL A 399 21.11 -4.73 -7.48
N VAL A 400 21.58 -3.88 -6.58
CA VAL A 400 22.98 -3.67 -6.32
C VAL A 400 23.27 -4.02 -4.88
N ILE A 401 24.21 -4.93 -4.66
CA ILE A 401 24.72 -5.28 -3.34
C ILE A 401 26.07 -4.59 -3.15
N THR A 402 26.22 -3.89 -2.03
CA THR A 402 27.48 -3.26 -1.63
C THR A 402 27.96 -3.90 -0.33
N GLY A 403 29.13 -4.53 -0.34
CA GLY A 403 29.74 -5.13 0.84
C GLY A 403 30.52 -4.15 1.72
N PRO A 404 30.98 -4.59 2.92
CA PRO A 404 31.66 -3.76 3.91
C PRO A 404 33.02 -3.16 3.49
N GLY A 405 33.50 -3.42 2.27
CA GLY A 405 34.68 -2.76 1.67
C GLY A 405 34.36 -1.88 0.45
N GLY A 406 33.09 -1.57 0.22
CA GLY A 406 32.63 -0.87 -0.98
C GLY A 406 32.58 -1.75 -2.24
N LEU A 407 32.86 -3.06 -2.11
CA LEU A 407 32.72 -4.01 -3.22
C LEU A 407 31.26 -4.02 -3.68
N ARG A 408 31.03 -3.67 -4.94
CA ARG A 408 29.71 -3.57 -5.55
C ARG A 408 29.48 -4.76 -6.47
N ARG A 409 28.29 -5.35 -6.40
CA ARG A 409 27.83 -6.44 -7.27
C ARG A 409 26.43 -6.13 -7.77
N GLU A 410 26.24 -6.14 -9.08
CA GLU A 410 24.96 -5.91 -9.74
C GLU A 410 24.35 -7.25 -10.10
N LEU A 411 23.06 -7.40 -9.83
CA LEU A 411 22.30 -8.63 -10.00
C LEU A 411 20.99 -8.31 -10.72
N TRP A 412 20.71 -9.05 -11.79
CA TRP A 412 19.45 -8.93 -12.52
C TRP A 412 18.37 -9.76 -11.82
N LEU A 413 17.76 -9.17 -10.80
CA LEU A 413 16.77 -9.79 -9.92
C LEU A 413 15.60 -8.83 -9.70
N PRO A 414 14.40 -9.33 -9.35
CA PRO A 414 13.25 -8.48 -9.08
C PRO A 414 13.56 -7.45 -7.97
N GLY A 415 13.12 -6.21 -8.16
CA GLY A 415 13.31 -5.10 -7.20
C GLY A 415 12.59 -5.29 -5.87
N THR A 416 11.84 -6.39 -5.71
CA THR A 416 11.17 -6.81 -4.47
C THR A 416 12.03 -7.68 -3.56
N VAL A 417 13.24 -8.07 -3.98
CA VAL A 417 14.14 -8.88 -3.16
C VAL A 417 14.57 -8.16 -1.88
N ARG A 418 14.88 -8.96 -0.85
CA ARG A 418 15.33 -8.53 0.48
C ARG A 418 16.53 -9.36 0.91
N LEU A 419 17.43 -8.80 1.72
CA LEU A 419 18.54 -9.53 2.35
C LEU A 419 18.01 -10.51 3.40
N THR A 420 18.56 -11.73 3.40
CA THR A 420 18.42 -12.65 4.54
C THR A 420 19.38 -12.24 5.67
N PRO A 421 19.09 -12.57 6.94
CA PRO A 421 19.98 -12.22 8.05
C PRO A 421 21.38 -12.79 7.89
N GLY A 422 22.38 -11.96 8.18
CA GLY A 422 23.79 -12.30 7.95
C GLY A 422 24.21 -12.22 6.47
N GLY A 423 23.32 -11.76 5.58
CA GLY A 423 23.63 -11.49 4.19
C GLY A 423 24.06 -12.71 3.38
N ALA A 424 23.66 -13.92 3.80
CA ALA A 424 23.98 -15.16 3.10
C ALA A 424 23.21 -15.32 1.78
N GLY A 425 22.11 -14.58 1.62
CA GLY A 425 21.27 -14.65 0.43
C GLY A 425 20.38 -13.43 0.26
N LEU A 426 19.64 -13.44 -0.85
CA LEU A 426 18.44 -12.62 -1.04
C LEU A 426 17.20 -13.51 -1.04
N PHE A 427 16.04 -12.94 -0.79
CA PHE A 427 14.76 -13.62 -0.98
C PHE A 427 13.68 -12.69 -1.51
N THR A 428 12.70 -13.23 -2.22
CA THR A 428 11.44 -12.56 -2.56
C THR A 428 10.26 -13.50 -2.30
N THR A 429 9.06 -12.95 -2.25
CA THR A 429 7.83 -13.67 -1.88
C THR A 429 6.75 -13.49 -2.94
N SER A 430 5.91 -14.51 -3.12
CA SER A 430 4.72 -14.48 -3.99
C SER A 430 3.48 -14.90 -3.20
N HIS A 431 2.30 -14.39 -3.57
CA HIS A 431 1.01 -14.72 -2.93
C HIS A 431 0.15 -15.69 -3.71
N ALA A 432 0.35 -15.77 -5.04
CA ALA A 432 -0.55 -16.50 -5.93
C ALA A 432 0.21 -17.20 -7.08
N PRO A 433 0.79 -18.40 -6.84
CA PRO A 433 0.70 -19.19 -5.60
C PRO A 433 1.65 -18.68 -4.49
N PRO A 434 1.36 -18.96 -3.21
CA PRO A 434 2.26 -18.66 -2.09
C PRO A 434 3.63 -19.30 -2.29
N ALA A 435 4.68 -18.49 -2.32
CA ALA A 435 6.05 -18.99 -2.48
C ALA A 435 7.10 -18.05 -1.87
N LEU A 436 8.27 -18.61 -1.58
CA LEU A 436 9.49 -17.88 -1.24
C LEU A 436 10.59 -18.30 -2.21
N THR A 437 11.16 -17.36 -2.94
CA THR A 437 12.31 -17.61 -3.81
C THR A 437 13.56 -17.12 -3.12
N TRP A 438 14.54 -18.00 -2.94
CA TRP A 438 15.82 -17.69 -2.30
C TRP A 438 16.96 -17.66 -3.31
N PHE A 439 17.88 -16.72 -3.17
CA PHE A 439 19.03 -16.52 -4.06
C PHE A 439 20.31 -16.61 -3.21
N ASP A 440 21.17 -17.59 -3.48
CA ASP A 440 22.42 -17.77 -2.71
C ASP A 440 23.50 -16.78 -3.17
N LEU A 441 23.87 -15.83 -2.31
CA LEU A 441 24.87 -14.82 -2.68
C LEU A 441 26.30 -15.36 -2.78
N ALA A 442 26.54 -16.61 -2.37
CA ALA A 442 27.80 -17.29 -2.63
C ALA A 442 27.98 -17.67 -4.12
N GLU A 443 26.88 -17.82 -4.87
CA GLU A 443 26.93 -18.06 -6.32
C GLU A 443 27.26 -16.76 -7.05
N ALA A 444 28.01 -16.82 -8.16
CA ALA A 444 28.38 -15.66 -8.97
C ALA A 444 27.21 -15.09 -9.81
N ASP A 445 26.22 -15.94 -10.10
CA ASP A 445 24.97 -15.59 -10.78
C ASP A 445 23.84 -16.43 -10.15
N PRO A 446 23.19 -15.94 -9.09
CA PRO A 446 22.37 -16.76 -8.22
C PRO A 446 21.07 -17.14 -8.92
N THR A 447 20.89 -18.44 -9.13
CA THR A 447 19.63 -18.93 -9.70
C THR A 447 18.59 -19.03 -8.58
N GLY A 448 17.46 -18.32 -8.73
CA GLY A 448 16.42 -18.28 -7.70
C GLY A 448 15.83 -19.67 -7.44
N VAL A 449 15.87 -20.10 -6.19
CA VAL A 449 15.35 -21.39 -5.75
C VAL A 449 13.97 -21.18 -5.12
N VAL A 450 12.92 -21.63 -5.82
CA VAL A 450 11.53 -21.49 -5.37
C VAL A 450 11.19 -22.53 -4.31
N ARG A 451 10.60 -22.05 -3.22
CA ARG A 451 9.95 -22.84 -2.16
C ARG A 451 8.48 -22.48 -2.15
N TRP A 452 7.66 -23.37 -2.69
CA TRP A 452 6.23 -23.24 -2.58
C TRP A 452 5.83 -23.24 -1.10
N LEU A 453 4.69 -22.66 -0.78
CA LEU A 453 4.13 -22.66 0.57
C LEU A 453 2.68 -23.16 0.49
N PRO A 454 2.12 -23.69 1.59
CA PRO A 454 0.71 -24.08 1.61
C PRO A 454 -0.19 -22.94 1.14
N GLY A 455 -1.29 -23.28 0.48
CA GLY A 455 -2.34 -22.30 0.14
C GLY A 455 -2.71 -21.44 1.36
N GLY A 456 -3.14 -20.20 1.10
CA GLY A 456 -3.51 -19.22 2.14
C GLY A 456 -2.34 -18.54 2.85
N THR A 457 -1.14 -19.15 2.86
CA THR A 457 0.06 -18.57 3.47
C THR A 457 0.35 -17.18 2.91
N ARG A 458 0.67 -16.22 3.80
CA ARG A 458 1.07 -14.85 3.44
C ARG A 458 2.55 -14.64 3.76
N PRO A 459 3.47 -15.00 2.84
CA PRO A 459 4.91 -14.97 3.11
C PRO A 459 5.52 -13.58 3.33
N ASP A 460 4.80 -12.52 2.99
CA ASP A 460 5.17 -11.12 3.23
C ASP A 460 4.85 -10.65 4.65
N HIS A 461 4.04 -11.40 5.40
CA HIS A 461 3.57 -11.07 6.73
C HIS A 461 4.04 -12.10 7.78
N GLY A 462 4.71 -11.62 8.82
CA GLY A 462 5.07 -12.46 9.97
C GLY A 462 6.18 -13.49 9.69
N LEU A 463 6.98 -13.26 8.66
CA LEU A 463 8.14 -14.07 8.34
C LEU A 463 9.25 -13.83 9.36
N VAL A 464 9.71 -14.88 10.02
CA VAL A 464 10.72 -14.81 11.08
C VAL A 464 11.90 -15.70 10.76
N TRP A 465 13.09 -15.12 10.68
CA TRP A 465 14.31 -15.84 10.34
C TRP A 465 14.95 -16.47 11.56
N GLU A 466 15.17 -17.79 11.57
CA GLU A 466 15.91 -18.48 12.65
C GLU A 466 17.40 -18.70 12.35
N GLY A 467 17.79 -18.37 11.12
CA GLY A 467 19.16 -18.40 10.63
C GLY A 467 19.24 -17.81 9.22
N PRO A 468 20.42 -17.86 8.57
CA PRO A 468 20.61 -17.23 7.25
C PRO A 468 19.79 -17.86 6.10
N ALA A 469 19.30 -19.10 6.30
CA ALA A 469 18.53 -19.87 5.32
C ALA A 469 17.34 -20.61 5.96
N GLN A 470 16.96 -20.26 7.19
CA GLN A 470 15.87 -20.91 7.90
C GLN A 470 14.85 -19.87 8.33
N VAL A 471 13.60 -20.13 8.00
CA VAL A 471 12.51 -19.19 8.21
C VAL A 471 11.31 -19.90 8.82
N VAL A 472 10.63 -19.24 9.75
CA VAL A 472 9.35 -19.66 10.30
C VAL A 472 8.29 -18.67 9.85
N LEU A 473 7.13 -19.19 9.45
CA LEU A 473 6.04 -18.37 8.95
C LEU A 473 4.67 -18.92 9.42
N PRO A 474 3.67 -18.04 9.59
CA PRO A 474 2.32 -18.46 9.92
C PRO A 474 1.63 -19.11 8.72
N VAL A 475 0.90 -20.19 8.98
CA VAL A 475 -0.04 -20.81 8.05
C VAL A 475 -1.41 -20.13 8.22
N ASP A 476 -2.15 -19.91 7.13
CA ASP A 476 -3.52 -19.39 7.22
C ASP A 476 -4.43 -20.35 7.99
N ILE A 477 -5.32 -19.80 8.81
CA ILE A 477 -6.25 -20.57 9.66
C ILE A 477 -7.09 -21.57 8.86
N ARG A 478 -7.43 -21.24 7.61
CA ARG A 478 -8.20 -22.10 6.71
C ARG A 478 -7.43 -23.35 6.28
N ASP A 479 -6.10 -23.32 6.38
CA ASP A 479 -5.21 -24.37 5.90
C ASP A 479 -4.54 -25.16 7.04
N TRP A 480 -4.74 -24.77 8.30
CA TRP A 480 -4.17 -25.46 9.48
C TRP A 480 -4.51 -26.95 9.52
N ALA A 481 -5.75 -27.32 9.23
CA ALA A 481 -6.19 -28.71 9.26
C ALA A 481 -5.51 -29.55 8.16
N ARG A 482 -5.26 -28.93 7.00
CA ARG A 482 -4.61 -29.58 5.85
C ARG A 482 -3.11 -29.74 6.09
N VAL A 483 -2.44 -28.68 6.51
CA VAL A 483 -0.99 -28.68 6.77
C VAL A 483 -0.65 -29.46 8.05
N GLY A 484 -1.56 -29.47 9.02
CA GLY A 484 -1.34 -30.08 10.34
C GLY A 484 -0.46 -29.24 11.27
N ALA A 485 -0.21 -27.96 10.95
CA ALA A 485 0.58 -27.04 11.74
C ALA A 485 0.08 -25.59 11.57
N ARG A 486 0.21 -24.77 12.63
CA ARG A 486 -0.09 -23.32 12.59
C ARG A 486 1.12 -22.48 12.17
N LEU A 487 2.31 -23.01 12.41
CA LEU A 487 3.60 -22.41 12.07
C LEU A 487 4.40 -23.43 11.27
N LEU A 488 4.99 -22.96 10.18
CA LEU A 488 5.82 -23.78 9.28
C LEU A 488 7.23 -23.24 9.29
N ARG A 489 8.19 -24.09 9.62
CA ARG A 489 9.61 -23.81 9.44
C ARG A 489 10.04 -24.35 8.08
N VAL A 490 10.75 -23.53 7.31
CA VAL A 490 11.27 -23.85 5.98
C VAL A 490 12.78 -23.66 6.00
N GLU A 491 13.50 -24.70 5.62
CA GLU A 491 14.92 -24.61 5.29
C GLU A 491 15.04 -24.33 3.78
N LEU A 492 15.53 -23.15 3.43
CA LEU A 492 15.50 -22.62 2.07
C LEU A 492 16.49 -23.31 1.13
N ARG A 493 17.64 -23.79 1.63
CA ARG A 493 18.67 -24.47 0.85
C ARG A 493 18.22 -25.87 0.42
N ARG A 494 17.69 -26.64 1.36
CA ARG A 494 17.28 -28.04 1.18
C ARG A 494 15.82 -28.20 0.79
N GLY A 495 14.99 -27.18 1.02
CA GLY A 495 13.55 -27.26 0.80
C GLY A 495 12.84 -28.17 1.80
N GLU A 496 13.39 -28.27 3.02
CA GLU A 496 12.82 -29.08 4.10
C GLU A 496 11.76 -28.26 4.85
N TYR A 497 10.66 -28.92 5.23
CA TYR A 497 9.56 -28.32 5.99
C TYR A 497 9.44 -29.02 7.35
N GLN A 498 9.21 -28.25 8.40
CA GLN A 498 8.94 -28.77 9.74
C GLN A 498 7.75 -28.05 10.38
N ALA A 499 6.89 -28.81 11.05
CA ALA A 499 5.86 -28.24 11.90
C ALA A 499 6.50 -27.65 13.15
N VAL A 500 6.27 -26.37 13.44
CA VAL A 500 6.74 -25.74 14.67
C VAL A 500 5.69 -25.96 15.77
N PRO A 501 6.09 -26.46 16.96
CA PRO A 501 5.15 -26.70 18.05
C PRO A 501 4.58 -25.38 18.59
N GLY A 502 3.28 -25.36 18.89
CA GLY A 502 2.60 -24.24 19.54
C GLY A 502 1.17 -24.00 19.04
N ASP A 503 0.38 -23.34 19.87
CA ASP A 503 -1.03 -23.01 19.60
C ASP A 503 -1.20 -21.78 18.67
N GLY A 504 -0.21 -21.48 17.83
CA GLY A 504 -0.23 -20.32 16.93
C GLY A 504 0.03 -19.01 17.67
N GLY A 505 0.66 -18.06 16.98
CA GLY A 505 1.12 -16.80 17.55
C GLY A 505 2.15 -16.12 16.65
N LEU A 506 2.62 -14.95 17.06
CA LEU A 506 3.77 -14.27 16.45
C LEU A 506 5.05 -14.99 16.88
N VAL A 507 5.91 -15.34 15.93
CA VAL A 507 7.22 -15.90 16.25
C VAL A 507 8.15 -14.76 16.65
N VAL A 508 9.00 -14.98 17.66
CA VAL A 508 10.01 -13.98 18.04
C VAL A 508 11.16 -14.06 17.04
N GLU A 509 11.60 -12.93 16.51
CA GLU A 509 12.77 -12.86 15.64
C GLU A 509 14.06 -12.99 16.45
N PRO A 510 14.93 -13.98 16.21
CA PRO A 510 16.21 -14.06 16.89
C PRO A 510 17.13 -12.91 16.47
N TRP A 511 17.92 -12.44 17.43
CA TRP A 511 19.10 -11.63 17.13
C TRP A 511 20.29 -12.51 16.83
N PHE A 512 21.09 -12.07 15.87
CA PHE A 512 22.29 -12.75 15.44
C PHE A 512 23.50 -11.89 15.81
N SER A 513 24.36 -12.38 16.71
CA SER A 513 25.62 -11.71 17.03
C SER A 513 26.57 -11.66 15.82
N VAL A 514 27.37 -10.60 15.76
CA VAL A 514 28.59 -10.55 14.95
C VAL A 514 29.71 -11.13 15.82
N ASP A 515 29.96 -12.43 15.70
CA ASP A 515 31.10 -13.08 16.35
C ASP A 515 32.43 -12.76 15.64
#